data_AF-A0A8H6RUQ7-F1
#
_entry.id   AF-A0A8H6RUQ7-F1
#
_cell.length_a   1.000
_cell.length_b   1.000
_cell.length_c   1.000
_cell.angle_alpha   90.00
_cell.angle_beta   90.00
_cell.angle_gamma   90.00
#
_symmetry.space_group_name_H-M   'P 1'
#
loop_
_entity.id
_entity.type
_entity.pdbx_description
1 polymer ?
#
loop_
_entity_poly.entity_id
_entity_poly.type
_entity_poly.pdbx_seq_one_letter_code
_entity_poly.pdbx_strand_id
1 'polypeptide(L)'
;MTVKSIRITDGTSNSSIYSYGDHTGSYQSIKVTDGESEAYKAINQKSHFESAEQKWNGLSTGAKIGIACGVLGAFAIGVIAFTFYCISQRKKGCAEKEAHDKEWEQQENELLAYRSMMAQGNFAVTRQSVMLEAKTHDEKGSRFSRLSGRF
;
A
#
# COMPACT_ATOMS: atom_id res chain seq x y z
N MET A 1 -13.68 55.87 -44.00
CA MET A 1 -12.45 55.41 -43.34
C MET A 1 -12.87 54.32 -42.36
N THR A 2 -12.48 53.06 -42.57
CA THR A 2 -12.97 51.91 -41.79
C THR A 2 -11.77 51.30 -41.08
N VAL A 3 -11.79 51.33 -39.76
CA VAL A 3 -10.68 50.80 -38.96
C VAL A 3 -10.86 49.29 -38.82
N LYS A 4 -9.85 48.52 -39.24
CA LYS A 4 -9.90 47.05 -39.28
C LYS A 4 -9.64 46.40 -37.92
N SER A 5 -8.77 46.98 -37.11
CA SER A 5 -8.56 46.57 -35.72
C SER A 5 -7.85 47.66 -34.93
N ILE A 6 -8.17 47.75 -33.64
CA ILE A 6 -7.51 48.62 -32.67
C ILE A 6 -7.15 47.74 -31.47
N ARG A 7 -5.91 47.87 -30.99
CA ARG A 7 -5.48 47.35 -29.71
C ARG A 7 -5.50 48.50 -28.70
N ILE A 8 -6.47 48.48 -27.80
CA ILE A 8 -6.52 49.40 -26.65
C ILE A 8 -5.94 48.67 -25.45
N THR A 9 -4.97 49.29 -24.79
CA THR A 9 -4.44 48.84 -23.51
C THR A 9 -4.87 49.87 -22.47
N ASP A 10 -5.87 49.51 -21.67
CA ASP A 10 -6.32 50.32 -20.56
C ASP A 10 -5.36 50.15 -19.37
N GLY A 11 -4.89 51.25 -18.80
CA GLY A 11 -4.00 51.28 -17.63
C GLY A 11 -4.75 51.25 -16.29
N THR A 12 -6.08 51.10 -16.31
CA THR A 12 -6.90 51.09 -15.11
C THR A 12 -6.70 49.80 -14.31
N SER A 13 -6.18 49.94 -13.09
CA SER A 13 -6.04 48.85 -12.13
C SER A 13 -7.36 48.64 -11.38
N ASN A 14 -7.87 47.40 -11.35
CA ASN A 14 -9.03 46.96 -10.56
C ASN A 14 -10.42 47.43 -11.04
N SER A 15 -10.68 47.30 -12.34
CA SER A 15 -12.02 47.42 -12.91
C SER A 15 -12.44 46.10 -13.57
N SER A 16 -13.71 45.74 -13.44
CA SER A 16 -14.27 44.51 -14.01
C SER A 16 -15.41 44.75 -14.99
N ILE A 17 -16.09 45.91 -14.91
CA ILE A 17 -17.25 46.23 -15.76
C ILE A 17 -17.20 47.71 -16.17
N TYR A 18 -17.37 47.95 -17.48
CA TYR A 18 -17.50 49.27 -18.08
C TYR A 18 -18.95 49.47 -18.54
N SER A 19 -19.62 50.53 -18.07
CA SER A 19 -20.95 50.89 -18.57
C SER A 19 -20.83 52.07 -19.53
N TYR A 20 -21.42 51.94 -20.73
CA TYR A 20 -21.44 52.98 -21.75
C TYR A 20 -22.82 53.63 -21.77
N GLY A 21 -22.86 54.93 -21.47
CA GLY A 21 -24.11 55.70 -21.46
C GLY A 21 -24.42 56.41 -22.79
N ASP A 22 -23.41 56.74 -23.59
CA ASP A 22 -23.57 57.45 -24.85
C ASP A 22 -22.63 56.94 -25.96
N HIS A 23 -22.95 57.28 -27.21
CA HIS A 23 -22.12 56.97 -28.40
C HIS A 23 -21.36 58.21 -28.90
N THR A 24 -21.17 59.23 -28.06
CA THR A 24 -20.63 60.52 -28.48
C THR A 24 -19.10 60.52 -28.61
N GLY A 25 -18.45 59.44 -28.19
CA GLY A 25 -16.99 59.28 -28.22
C GLY A 25 -16.26 60.03 -27.11
N SER A 26 -17.01 60.56 -26.14
CA SER A 26 -16.47 61.27 -24.97
C SER A 26 -15.97 60.28 -23.92
N TYR A 27 -14.73 60.43 -23.45
CA TYR A 27 -14.16 59.58 -22.40
C TYR A 27 -14.99 59.63 -21.10
N GLN A 28 -15.68 60.76 -20.87
CA GLN A 28 -16.50 61.02 -19.69
C GLN A 28 -17.76 60.15 -19.60
N SER A 29 -18.19 59.50 -20.70
CA SER A 29 -19.38 58.64 -20.72
C SER A 29 -19.10 57.19 -20.32
N ILE A 30 -17.82 56.85 -20.13
CA ILE A 30 -17.36 55.54 -19.70
C ILE A 30 -17.32 55.53 -18.17
N LYS A 31 -18.31 54.89 -17.54
CA LYS A 31 -18.26 54.66 -16.09
C LYS A 31 -17.54 53.35 -15.82
N VAL A 32 -16.42 53.48 -15.13
CA VAL A 32 -15.68 52.36 -14.56
C VAL A 32 -16.33 52.04 -13.22
N THR A 33 -16.79 50.79 -13.05
CA THR A 33 -17.21 50.31 -11.72
C THR A 33 -16.02 49.69 -11.02
N ASP A 34 -15.79 50.11 -9.77
CA ASP A 34 -14.73 49.57 -8.93
C ASP A 34 -15.04 48.11 -8.60
N GLY A 35 -14.15 47.20 -9.00
CA GLY A 35 -14.32 45.77 -8.78
C GLY A 35 -13.09 44.98 -9.17
N GLU A 36 -12.71 43.99 -8.36
CA GLU A 36 -11.51 43.19 -8.60
C GLU A 36 -11.52 42.54 -9.99
N SER A 37 -10.50 42.86 -10.79
CA SER A 37 -10.30 42.32 -12.14
C SER A 37 -10.08 40.80 -12.10
N GLU A 38 -10.56 40.06 -13.10
CA GLU A 38 -10.34 38.60 -13.18
C GLU A 38 -8.86 38.22 -13.19
N ALA A 39 -8.00 39.09 -13.75
CA ALA A 39 -6.55 38.89 -13.71
C ALA A 39 -6.00 38.99 -12.27
N TYR A 40 -6.52 39.91 -11.45
CA TYR A 40 -6.14 40.02 -10.04
C TYR A 40 -6.59 38.80 -9.24
N LYS A 41 -7.80 38.29 -9.52
CA LYS A 41 -8.30 37.05 -8.90
C LYS A 41 -7.48 35.82 -9.31
N ALA A 42 -7.04 35.75 -10.56
CA ALA A 42 -6.21 34.66 -11.04
C ALA A 42 -4.80 34.69 -10.44
N ILE A 43 -4.23 35.88 -10.21
CA ILE A 43 -2.91 36.05 -9.59
C ILE A 43 -2.96 35.83 -8.06
N ASN A 44 -4.04 36.26 -7.40
CA ASN A 44 -4.26 36.06 -5.96
C ASN A 44 -5.05 34.80 -5.62
N GLN A 45 -5.18 33.86 -6.56
CA GLN A 45 -5.72 32.54 -6.24
C GLN A 45 -4.79 31.87 -5.23
N LYS A 46 -5.28 31.71 -4.00
CA LYS A 46 -4.56 31.04 -2.91
C LYS A 46 -4.08 29.67 -3.38
N SER A 47 -2.84 29.36 -3.05
CA SER A 47 -2.25 28.08 -3.36
C SER A 47 -3.13 26.94 -2.82
N HIS A 48 -3.06 25.75 -3.46
CA HIS A 48 -3.86 24.60 -3.03
C HIS A 48 -3.70 24.26 -1.54
N PHE A 49 -2.51 24.54 -0.98
CA PHE A 49 -2.22 24.38 0.45
C PHE A 49 -2.94 25.40 1.32
N GLU A 50 -2.88 26.69 0.99
CA GLU A 50 -3.59 27.74 1.74
C GLU A 50 -5.11 27.56 1.66
N SER A 51 -5.63 27.10 0.52
CA SER A 51 -7.05 26.79 0.35
C SER A 51 -7.49 25.59 1.19
N ALA A 52 -6.67 24.54 1.27
CA ALA A 52 -6.94 23.37 2.12
C ALA A 52 -6.88 23.74 3.61
N GLU A 53 -5.92 24.58 4.01
CA GLU A 53 -5.78 25.04 5.39
C GLU A 53 -6.93 25.97 5.80
N GLN A 54 -7.37 26.87 4.92
CA GLN A 54 -8.58 27.68 5.17
C GLN A 54 -9.84 26.82 5.29
N LYS A 55 -9.98 25.78 4.44
CA LYS A 55 -11.10 24.83 4.54
C LYS A 55 -11.07 24.03 5.84
N TRP A 56 -9.88 23.62 6.28
CA TRP A 56 -9.71 22.93 7.57
C TRP A 56 -10.02 23.86 8.74
N ASN A 57 -9.55 25.11 8.70
CA ASN A 57 -9.78 26.08 9.76
C ASN A 57 -11.24 26.51 9.87
N GLY A 58 -11.96 26.62 8.74
CA GLY A 58 -13.39 26.91 8.70
C GLY A 58 -14.31 25.76 9.13
N LEU A 59 -13.77 24.57 9.40
CA LEU A 59 -14.56 23.41 9.81
C LEU A 59 -14.91 23.48 11.31
N SER A 60 -16.13 23.04 11.67
CA SER A 60 -16.57 23.02 13.06
C SER A 60 -15.70 22.10 13.93
N THR A 61 -15.55 22.44 15.21
CA THR A 61 -14.74 21.66 16.17
C THR A 61 -15.17 20.20 16.23
N GLY A 62 -16.49 19.92 16.15
CA GLY A 62 -17.02 18.55 16.13
C GLY A 62 -16.59 17.75 14.90
N ALA A 63 -16.55 18.39 13.72
CA ALA A 63 -16.12 17.72 12.49
C ALA A 63 -14.60 17.44 12.49
N LYS A 64 -13.78 18.33 13.07
CA LYS A 64 -12.34 18.06 13.27
C LYS A 64 -12.09 16.84 14.15
N ILE A 65 -12.83 16.72 15.26
CA ILE A 65 -12.74 15.58 16.18
C ILE A 65 -13.21 14.29 15.47
N GLY A 66 -14.30 14.35 14.70
CA GLY A 66 -14.80 13.20 13.95
C GLY A 66 -13.78 12.65 12.95
N ILE A 67 -13.13 13.53 12.19
CA ILE A 67 -12.09 13.14 11.23
C ILE A 67 -10.89 12.53 11.97
N ALA A 68 -10.43 13.16 13.06
CA ALA A 68 -9.31 12.67 13.84
C ALA A 68 -9.58 11.25 14.40
N CYS A 69 -10.75 11.05 15.02
CA CYS A 69 -11.14 9.74 15.54
C CYS A 69 -11.30 8.68 14.43
N GLY A 70 -11.86 9.07 13.27
CA GLY A 70 -12.03 8.16 12.13
C GLY A 70 -10.69 7.68 11.57
N VAL A 71 -9.74 8.60 11.37
CA VAL A 71 -8.40 8.25 10.86
C VAL A 71 -7.63 7.39 11.86
N LEU A 72 -7.66 7.76 13.15
CA LEU A 72 -7.00 6.98 14.21
C LEU A 72 -7.61 5.58 14.34
N GLY A 73 -8.94 5.46 14.28
CA GLY A 73 -9.63 4.17 14.35
C GLY A 73 -9.30 3.27 13.16
N ALA A 74 -9.36 3.80 11.93
CA ALA A 74 -9.02 3.06 10.73
C ALA A 74 -7.54 2.63 10.73
N PHE A 75 -6.63 3.51 11.16
CA PHE A 75 -5.22 3.20 11.26
C PHE A 75 -4.95 2.09 12.29
N ALA A 76 -5.56 2.16 13.47
CA ALA A 76 -5.41 1.13 14.50
C ALA A 76 -5.88 -0.25 14.01
N ILE A 77 -7.04 -0.32 13.37
CA ILE A 77 -7.55 -1.57 12.78
C ILE A 77 -6.61 -2.07 11.68
N GLY A 78 -6.12 -1.17 10.82
CA GLY A 78 -5.15 -1.51 9.77
C GLY A 78 -3.86 -2.11 10.33
N VAL A 79 -3.31 -1.52 11.39
CA VAL A 79 -2.08 -2.03 12.06
C VAL A 79 -2.32 -3.40 12.69
N ILE A 80 -3.46 -3.62 13.33
CA ILE A 80 -3.80 -4.94 13.91
C ILE A 80 -3.90 -5.99 12.81
N ALA A 81 -4.62 -5.71 11.73
CA ALA A 81 -4.78 -6.62 10.60
C ALA A 81 -3.44 -6.91 9.91
N PHE A 82 -2.62 -5.89 9.70
CA PHE A 82 -1.29 -6.02 9.11
C PHE A 82 -0.36 -6.87 10.00
N THR A 83 -0.36 -6.63 11.31
CA THR A 83 0.43 -7.41 12.27
C THR A 83 0.02 -8.89 12.25
N PHE A 84 -1.29 -9.16 12.27
CA PHE A 84 -1.81 -10.53 12.20
C PHE A 84 -1.43 -11.22 10.89
N TYR A 85 -1.52 -10.50 9.77
CA TYR A 85 -1.10 -11.00 8.46
C TYR A 85 0.40 -11.34 8.45
N CYS A 86 1.26 -10.45 8.94
CA CYS A 86 2.69 -10.70 9.03
C CYS A 86 3.03 -11.92 9.89
N ILE A 87 2.37 -12.09 11.04
CA ILE A 87 2.57 -13.26 11.92
C ILE A 87 2.13 -14.54 11.20
N SER A 88 0.95 -14.53 10.56
CA SER A 88 0.42 -15.68 9.83
C SER A 88 1.34 -16.10 8.68
N GLN A 89 1.83 -15.14 7.90
CA GLN A 89 2.77 -15.41 6.80
C GLN A 89 4.11 -15.94 7.31
N ARG A 90 4.64 -15.41 8.42
CA ARG A 90 5.86 -15.96 9.05
C ARG A 90 5.67 -17.40 9.50
N LYS A 91 4.52 -17.73 10.09
CA LYS A 91 4.22 -19.11 10.52
C LYS A 91 4.14 -20.07 9.34
N LYS A 92 3.51 -19.66 8.24
CA LYS A 92 3.44 -20.47 7.01
C LYS A 92 4.84 -20.70 6.41
N GLY A 93 5.66 -19.65 6.33
CA GLY A 93 7.05 -19.78 5.87
C GLY A 93 7.89 -20.71 6.74
N CYS A 94 7.73 -20.67 8.07
CA CYS A 94 8.40 -21.63 8.96
C CYS A 94 7.91 -23.07 8.74
N ALA A 95 6.61 -23.27 8.51
CA ALA A 95 6.06 -24.60 8.26
C ALA A 95 6.53 -25.19 6.92
N GLU A 96 6.58 -24.36 5.86
CA GLU A 96 7.13 -24.76 4.55
C GLU A 96 8.62 -25.10 4.65
N LYS A 97 9.40 -24.31 5.41
CA LYS A 97 10.80 -24.62 5.67
C LYS A 97 10.96 -25.94 6.41
N GLU A 98 10.21 -26.18 7.48
CA GLU A 98 10.31 -27.43 8.25
C GLU A 98 9.94 -28.66 7.41
N ALA A 99 8.96 -28.54 6.52
CA ALA A 99 8.61 -29.61 5.58
C ALA A 99 9.77 -29.91 4.62
N HIS A 100 10.38 -28.87 4.04
CA HIS A 100 11.51 -29.03 3.13
C HIS A 100 12.75 -29.60 3.84
N ASP A 101 13.06 -29.14 5.06
CA ASP A 101 14.19 -29.65 5.85
C ASP A 101 14.01 -31.15 6.15
N LYS A 102 12.78 -31.61 6.45
CA LYS A 102 12.49 -33.05 6.62
C LYS A 102 12.69 -33.87 5.35
N GLU A 103 12.25 -33.35 4.20
CA GLU A 103 12.47 -34.01 2.91
C GLU A 103 13.97 -34.11 2.58
N TRP A 104 14.72 -33.04 2.87
CA TRP A 104 16.18 -33.03 2.68
C TRP A 104 16.89 -34.04 3.57
N GLU A 105 16.55 -34.07 4.87
CA GLU A 105 17.10 -35.05 5.82
C GLU A 105 16.80 -36.50 5.40
N GLN A 106 15.60 -36.76 4.86
CA GLN A 106 15.24 -38.07 4.32
C GLN A 106 16.12 -38.44 3.12
N GLN A 107 16.31 -37.53 2.16
CA GLN A 107 17.16 -37.75 1.00
C GLN A 107 18.63 -37.98 1.40
N GLU A 108 19.13 -37.22 2.37
CA GLU A 108 20.49 -37.38 2.90
C GLU A 108 20.66 -38.73 3.61
N ASN A 109 19.69 -39.12 4.44
CA ASN A 109 19.70 -40.43 5.11
C ASN A 109 19.63 -41.59 4.10
N GLU A 110 18.84 -41.47 3.03
CA GLU A 110 18.81 -42.45 1.94
C GLU A 110 20.18 -42.55 1.26
N LEU A 111 20.83 -41.43 0.92
CA LEU A 111 22.16 -41.43 0.30
C LEU A 111 23.24 -42.03 1.22
N LEU A 112 23.20 -41.73 2.52
CA LEU A 112 24.09 -42.32 3.51
C LEU A 112 23.87 -43.83 3.64
N ALA A 113 22.62 -44.29 3.63
CA ALA A 113 22.28 -45.70 3.62
C ALA A 113 22.79 -46.40 2.34
N TYR A 114 22.61 -45.81 1.16
CA TYR A 114 23.19 -46.34 -0.07
C TYR A 114 24.72 -46.40 0.01
N ARG A 115 25.37 -45.36 0.55
CA ARG A 115 26.83 -45.31 0.68
C ARG A 115 27.35 -46.38 1.66
N SER A 116 26.66 -46.61 2.78
CA SER A 116 27.05 -47.64 3.76
C SER A 116 26.87 -49.05 3.18
N MET A 117 25.78 -49.31 2.47
CA MET A 117 25.53 -50.59 1.80
C MET A 117 26.56 -50.87 0.69
N MET A 118 26.95 -49.84 -0.08
CA MET A 118 28.02 -49.94 -1.08
C MET A 118 29.38 -50.21 -0.45
N ALA A 119 29.69 -49.55 0.67
CA ALA A 119 30.94 -49.79 1.42
C ALA A 119 31.01 -51.20 2.03
N GLN A 120 29.87 -51.79 2.37
CA GLN A 120 29.76 -53.17 2.87
C GLN A 120 29.79 -54.24 1.76
N GLY A 121 29.88 -53.85 0.49
CA GLY A 121 30.08 -54.78 -0.63
C GLY A 121 28.82 -55.47 -1.16
N ASN A 122 27.63 -54.98 -0.83
CA ASN A 122 26.35 -55.58 -1.24
C ASN A 122 25.83 -54.90 -2.54
N PHE A 123 26.45 -55.21 -3.69
CA PHE A 123 26.29 -54.47 -4.96
C PHE A 123 24.98 -54.71 -5.75
N ALA A 124 24.07 -55.54 -5.27
CA ALA A 124 22.85 -55.89 -6.00
C ALA A 124 21.63 -55.89 -5.08
N VAL A 125 21.01 -54.72 -4.88
CA VAL A 125 19.77 -54.62 -4.13
C VAL A 125 18.76 -53.71 -4.84
N THR A 126 17.67 -54.31 -5.32
CA THR A 126 16.53 -53.63 -5.94
C THR A 126 15.74 -52.85 -4.87
N ARG A 127 15.20 -51.67 -5.20
CA ARG A 127 14.49 -50.69 -4.31
C ARG A 127 13.49 -51.25 -3.29
N GLN A 128 13.00 -52.48 -3.47
CA GLN A 128 11.93 -53.07 -2.66
C GLN A 128 12.37 -53.55 -1.27
N SER A 129 13.62 -53.98 -1.08
CA SER A 129 14.10 -54.47 0.22
C SER A 129 14.46 -53.34 1.20
N VAL A 130 14.97 -52.21 0.70
CA VAL A 130 15.31 -51.04 1.54
C VAL A 130 14.06 -50.45 2.21
N MET A 131 12.93 -50.42 1.50
CA MET A 131 11.65 -49.94 2.08
C MET A 131 11.04 -50.93 3.10
N LEU A 132 11.31 -52.23 2.98
CA LEU A 132 10.84 -53.25 3.92
C LEU A 132 11.59 -53.20 5.26
N GLU A 133 12.90 -52.90 5.21
CA GLU A 133 13.74 -52.74 6.42
C GLU A 133 13.45 -51.43 7.16
N ALA A 134 13.23 -50.33 6.44
CA ALA A 134 12.86 -49.04 7.05
C ALA A 134 11.49 -49.11 7.77
N LYS A 135 10.49 -49.77 7.16
CA LYS A 135 9.16 -49.94 7.76
C LYS A 135 9.18 -50.81 9.02
N THR A 136 10.06 -51.81 9.08
CA THR A 136 10.18 -52.70 10.25
C THR A 136 10.88 -52.03 11.43
N HIS A 137 11.80 -51.09 11.19
CA HIS A 137 12.42 -50.30 12.26
C HIS A 137 11.45 -49.30 12.90
N ASP A 138 10.61 -48.64 12.09
CA ASP A 138 9.62 -47.67 12.58
C ASP A 138 8.50 -48.35 13.40
N GLU A 139 8.04 -49.54 12.98
CA GLU A 139 7.01 -50.29 13.71
C GLU A 139 7.50 -50.78 15.09
N LYS A 140 8.76 -51.20 15.20
CA LYS A 140 9.38 -51.55 16.50
C LYS A 140 9.51 -50.34 17.41
N GLY A 141 9.95 -49.19 16.89
CA GLY A 141 10.05 -47.94 17.66
C GLY A 141 8.71 -47.48 18.25
N SER A 142 7.63 -47.59 17.47
CA SER A 142 6.28 -47.22 17.93
C SER A 142 5.68 -48.16 18.98
N ARG A 143 6.08 -49.44 18.99
CA ARG A 143 5.65 -50.42 20.00
C ARG A 143 6.33 -50.19 21.36
N PHE A 144 7.60 -49.81 21.36
CA PHE A 144 8.33 -49.53 22.59
C PHE A 144 7.88 -48.22 23.26
N SER A 145 7.54 -47.18 22.48
CA SER A 145 7.03 -45.91 23.03
C SER A 145 5.62 -46.03 23.63
N ARG A 146 4.79 -46.98 23.17
CA ARG A 146 3.49 -47.29 23.79
C ARG A 146 3.59 -48.05 25.11
N LEU A 147 4.71 -48.74 25.37
CA LEU A 147 4.93 -49.49 26.61
C LEU A 147 5.51 -48.62 27.73
N SER A 148 6.22 -47.53 27.42
CA SER A 148 6.80 -46.62 28.41
C SER A 148 5.84 -45.56 28.97
N GLY A 149 4.61 -45.46 28.44
CA GLY A 149 3.57 -44.52 28.91
C GLY A 149 2.56 -45.11 29.89
N ARG A 150 2.83 -46.30 30.45
CA ARG A 150 1.91 -47.04 31.34
C ARG A 150 2.42 -47.29 32.77
N PHE A 151 3.47 -46.59 33.19
CA PHE A 151 3.93 -46.54 34.59
C PHE A 151 3.98 -45.10 35.08
#